data_AF-A0A921IUD9-F1
#
_entry.id   AF-A0A921IUD9-F1
#
_cell.length_a   1.000
_cell.length_b   1.000
_cell.length_c   1.000
_cell.angle_alpha   90.00
_cell.angle_beta   90.00
_cell.angle_gamma   90.00
#
_symmetry.space_group_name_H-M   'P 1'
#
loop_
_entity.id
_entity.type
_entity.pdbx_description
1 polymer ?
#
loop_
_entity_poly.entity_id
_entity_poly.type
_entity_poly.pdbx_seq_one_letter_code
_entity_poly.pdbx_strand_id
1 'polypeptide(L)'
;MVKNGTTKAGSVRFRCMRCGASSTRKIDNSAKLLTSFLAWLLSRKRQRDMPGGGRTFRRKTGRFWEIWPMPPKIERHGRVVYVDGIHLGRKAVMLIASDDAHVLGWYLARTENSRAWASLMGRIAAPEVVVSDGGDGFAKALKMDWQHFFRRFQEGQPRLVDVQ
;
A
#
# COMPACT_ATOMS: atom_id res chain seq x y z
N MET A 1 -29.50 -24.58 18.26
CA MET A 1 -30.56 -23.86 17.52
C MET A 1 -31.12 -24.80 16.46
N VAL A 2 -32.43 -24.79 16.22
CA VAL A 2 -33.14 -25.65 15.26
C VAL A 2 -33.69 -24.83 14.09
N LYS A 3 -33.83 -25.44 12.92
CA LYS A 3 -34.43 -24.77 11.74
C LYS A 3 -35.90 -24.41 12.04
N ASN A 4 -36.29 -23.16 11.78
CA ASN A 4 -37.60 -22.60 12.11
C ASN A 4 -38.13 -21.75 10.95
N GLY A 5 -38.39 -22.40 9.81
CA GLY A 5 -38.94 -21.75 8.61
C GLY A 5 -37.96 -20.83 7.87
N THR A 6 -38.51 -19.99 7.01
CA THR A 6 -37.78 -19.01 6.19
C THR A 6 -38.31 -17.60 6.42
N THR A 7 -37.48 -16.59 6.15
CA THR A 7 -37.92 -15.19 6.13
C THR A 7 -38.68 -14.88 4.83
N LYS A 8 -39.35 -13.71 4.76
CA LYS A 8 -39.97 -13.22 3.51
C LYS A 8 -38.97 -13.12 2.34
N ALA A 9 -37.68 -12.98 2.63
CA ALA A 9 -36.59 -12.96 1.66
C ALA A 9 -35.99 -14.35 1.35
N GLY A 10 -36.61 -15.43 1.83
CA GLY A 10 -36.20 -16.82 1.58
C GLY A 10 -35.06 -17.35 2.47
N SER A 11 -34.47 -16.53 3.34
CA SER A 11 -33.37 -16.96 4.22
C SER A 11 -33.86 -17.92 5.31
N VAL A 12 -33.13 -19.01 5.54
CA VAL A 12 -33.46 -19.96 6.61
C VAL A 12 -33.31 -19.28 7.98
N ARG A 13 -34.37 -19.36 8.79
CA ARG A 13 -34.40 -18.87 10.17
C ARG A 13 -34.13 -20.04 11.12
N PHE A 14 -33.37 -19.79 12.16
CA PHE A 14 -33.06 -20.75 13.22
C PHE A 14 -33.59 -20.22 14.54
N ARG A 15 -34.17 -21.09 15.37
CA ARG A 15 -34.70 -20.75 16.69
C ARG A 15 -33.91 -21.45 17.80
N CYS A 16 -33.63 -20.74 18.88
CA CYS A 16 -33.12 -21.32 20.11
C CYS A 16 -34.26 -21.94 20.91
N MET A 17 -34.17 -23.24 21.20
CA MET A 17 -35.21 -23.94 21.99
C MET A 17 -35.19 -23.55 23.48
N ARG A 18 -34.09 -22.95 23.97
CA ARG A 18 -33.93 -22.60 25.38
C ARG A 18 -34.47 -21.20 25.73
N CYS A 19 -34.27 -20.22 24.86
CA CYS A 19 -34.69 -18.82 25.11
C CYS A 19 -35.66 -18.26 24.05
N GLY A 20 -36.04 -19.05 23.04
CA GLY A 20 -36.96 -18.62 22.00
C GLY A 20 -36.38 -17.66 20.94
N ALA A 21 -35.17 -17.14 21.14
CA ALA A 21 -34.52 -16.21 20.21
C ALA A 21 -34.38 -16.81 18.80
N SER A 22 -34.61 -15.98 17.78
CA SER A 22 -34.49 -16.38 16.37
C SER A 22 -33.36 -15.63 15.67
N SER A 23 -32.60 -16.32 14.83
CA SER A 23 -31.53 -15.73 14.02
C SER A 23 -31.56 -16.28 12.60
N THR A 24 -30.94 -15.57 11.66
CA THR A 24 -30.65 -16.08 10.31
C THR A 24 -29.15 -16.26 10.19
N ARG A 25 -28.71 -17.33 9.52
CA ARG A 25 -27.29 -17.52 9.22
C ARG A 25 -27.00 -16.93 7.84
N LYS A 26 -26.07 -15.99 7.78
CA LYS A 26 -25.49 -15.50 6.52
C LYS A 26 -24.11 -16.11 6.39
N ILE A 27 -23.84 -16.78 5.28
CA ILE A 27 -22.48 -17.25 4.98
C ILE A 27 -21.66 -16.01 4.62
N ASP A 28 -20.67 -15.71 5.43
CA ASP A 28 -19.65 -14.72 5.06
C ASP A 28 -18.56 -15.39 4.23
N ASN A 29 -18.42 -14.95 2.97
CA ASN A 29 -17.39 -15.43 2.05
C ASN A 29 -16.24 -14.43 1.92
N SER A 30 -16.10 -13.48 2.84
CA SER A 30 -15.16 -12.38 2.69
C SER A 30 -13.71 -12.80 2.62
N ALA A 31 -13.27 -13.69 3.51
CA ALA A 31 -11.91 -14.22 3.48
C ALA A 31 -11.59 -14.93 2.15
N LYS A 32 -12.51 -15.78 1.65
CA LYS A 32 -12.33 -16.49 0.36
C LYS A 32 -12.19 -15.52 -0.81
N LEU A 33 -12.99 -14.46 -0.81
CA LEU A 33 -12.93 -13.43 -1.85
C LEU A 33 -11.63 -12.62 -1.76
N LEU A 34 -11.14 -12.32 -0.55
CA LEU A 34 -9.86 -11.65 -0.36
C LEU A 34 -8.70 -12.51 -0.86
N THR A 35 -8.67 -13.80 -0.51
CA THR A 35 -7.66 -14.74 -1.02
C THR A 35 -7.67 -14.79 -2.55
N SER A 36 -8.86 -14.87 -3.15
CA SER A 36 -9.00 -14.86 -4.63
C SER A 36 -8.54 -13.54 -5.24
N PHE A 37 -8.82 -12.41 -4.56
CA PHE A 37 -8.39 -11.09 -4.98
C PHE A 37 -6.87 -10.95 -4.95
N LEU A 38 -6.21 -11.31 -3.85
CA LEU A 38 -4.77 -11.26 -3.69
C LEU A 38 -4.06 -12.20 -4.67
N ALA A 39 -4.56 -13.43 -4.83
CA ALA A 39 -4.00 -14.39 -5.78
C ALA A 39 -4.08 -13.89 -7.23
N TRP A 40 -5.13 -13.14 -7.58
CA TRP A 40 -5.21 -12.48 -8.87
C TRP A 40 -4.29 -11.25 -8.95
N LEU A 41 -4.33 -10.37 -7.95
CA LEU A 41 -3.60 -9.09 -7.91
C LEU A 41 -2.09 -9.30 -8.01
N LEU A 42 -1.56 -10.31 -7.33
CA LEU A 42 -0.14 -10.66 -7.32
C LEU A 42 0.28 -11.58 -8.48
N SER A 43 -0.61 -11.78 -9.46
CA SER A 43 -0.34 -12.59 -10.65
C SER A 43 -0.24 -11.73 -11.91
N ARG A 44 0.19 -12.35 -13.02
CA ARG A 44 0.18 -11.72 -14.35
C ARG A 44 -1.16 -11.84 -15.09
N LYS A 45 -2.20 -12.39 -14.45
CA LYS A 45 -3.51 -12.63 -15.10
C LYS A 45 -4.27 -11.32 -15.27
N ARG A 46 -4.85 -11.08 -16.44
CA ARG A 46 -5.67 -9.88 -16.68
C ARG A 46 -7.14 -10.20 -16.44
N GLN A 47 -7.91 -9.24 -15.91
CA GLN A 47 -9.36 -9.44 -15.70
C GLN A 47 -10.11 -9.73 -17.00
N ARG A 48 -9.64 -9.18 -18.14
CA ARG A 48 -10.25 -9.40 -19.45
C ARG A 48 -10.18 -10.85 -19.92
N ASP A 49 -9.19 -11.60 -19.43
CA ASP A 49 -9.01 -13.01 -19.77
C ASP A 49 -9.87 -13.94 -18.88
N MET A 50 -10.59 -13.37 -17.89
CA MET A 50 -11.52 -14.13 -17.05
C MET A 50 -12.86 -14.36 -17.75
N PRO A 51 -13.58 -15.45 -17.43
CA PRO A 51 -14.96 -15.65 -17.88
C PRO A 51 -15.85 -14.41 -17.64
N GLY A 52 -16.58 -13.99 -18.67
CA GLY A 52 -17.40 -12.78 -18.62
C GLY A 52 -16.60 -11.47 -18.48
N GLY A 53 -15.34 -11.45 -18.92
CA GLY A 53 -14.46 -10.27 -18.91
C GLY A 53 -14.17 -9.73 -17.51
N GLY A 54 -14.24 -10.60 -16.49
CA GLY A 54 -13.99 -10.25 -15.09
C GLY A 54 -15.09 -9.40 -14.43
N ARG A 55 -16.26 -9.21 -15.06
CA ARG A 55 -17.36 -8.40 -14.49
C ARG A 55 -17.78 -8.90 -13.10
N THR A 56 -17.98 -10.21 -12.96
CA THR A 56 -18.34 -10.82 -11.67
C THR A 56 -17.22 -10.70 -10.65
N PHE A 57 -15.96 -10.84 -11.07
CA PHE A 57 -14.80 -10.68 -10.20
C PHE A 57 -14.72 -9.26 -9.65
N ARG A 58 -14.76 -8.23 -10.51
CA ARG A 58 -14.77 -6.81 -10.11
C ARG A 58 -15.85 -6.49 -9.08
N ARG A 59 -17.08 -6.95 -9.32
CA ARG A 59 -18.20 -6.73 -8.39
C ARG A 59 -17.94 -7.37 -7.02
N LYS A 60 -17.37 -8.57 -6.99
CA LYS A 60 -17.11 -9.32 -5.74
C LYS A 60 -15.90 -8.78 -4.98
N THR A 61 -14.90 -8.23 -5.66
CA THR A 61 -13.65 -7.74 -5.05
C THR A 61 -13.60 -6.23 -4.90
N GLY A 62 -14.64 -5.50 -5.33
CA GLY A 62 -14.70 -4.03 -5.32
C GLY A 62 -14.24 -3.40 -4.01
N ARG A 63 -14.79 -3.87 -2.89
CA ARG A 63 -14.44 -3.39 -1.53
C ARG A 63 -12.95 -3.54 -1.15
N PHE A 64 -12.20 -4.44 -1.79
CA PHE A 64 -10.79 -4.64 -1.44
C PHE A 64 -9.89 -3.58 -2.08
N TRP A 65 -10.39 -2.84 -3.08
CA TRP A 65 -9.70 -1.68 -3.63
C TRP A 65 -9.73 -0.46 -2.69
N GLU A 66 -10.63 -0.46 -1.71
CA GLU A 66 -10.68 0.56 -0.65
C GLU A 66 -9.61 0.31 0.43
N ILE A 67 -8.97 -0.87 0.40
CA ILE A 67 -7.87 -1.17 1.32
C ILE A 67 -6.64 -0.40 0.84
N TRP A 68 -6.20 0.54 1.67
CA TRP A 68 -4.98 1.29 1.49
C TRP A 68 -3.91 0.80 2.48
N PRO A 69 -3.10 -0.21 2.13
CA PRO A 69 -2.04 -0.67 3.02
C PRO A 69 -1.01 0.44 3.15
N MET A 70 -0.71 0.89 4.36
CA MET A 70 0.40 1.81 4.57
C MET A 70 1.67 0.99 4.86
N PRO A 71 2.83 1.33 4.26
CA PRO A 71 4.07 0.66 4.59
C PRO A 71 4.38 0.83 6.09
N PRO A 72 4.95 -0.18 6.75
CA PRO A 72 5.31 -0.08 8.16
C PRO A 72 6.30 1.08 8.38
N LYS A 73 6.35 1.60 9.61
CA LYS A 73 7.40 2.54 9.99
C LYS A 73 8.69 1.75 10.20
N ILE A 74 9.78 2.18 9.56
CA ILE A 74 11.09 1.54 9.68
C ILE A 74 11.91 2.37 10.67
N GLU A 75 12.14 1.85 11.87
CA GLU A 75 12.89 2.56 12.92
C GLU A 75 14.38 2.16 12.95
N ARG A 76 14.76 1.13 12.19
CA ARG A 76 16.15 0.68 12.07
C ARG A 76 16.91 1.57 11.09
N HIS A 77 18.08 2.04 11.50
CA HIS A 77 19.01 2.75 10.62
C HIS A 77 19.54 1.83 9.51
N GLY A 78 19.39 2.29 8.26
CA GLY A 78 19.97 1.67 7.08
C GLY A 78 21.29 2.35 6.69
N ARG A 79 22.25 1.57 6.17
CA ARG A 79 23.51 2.14 5.68
C ARG A 79 23.31 2.93 4.39
N VAL A 80 22.67 2.31 3.39
CA VAL A 80 22.37 2.94 2.10
C VAL A 80 20.88 2.79 1.83
N VAL A 81 20.25 3.89 1.42
CA VAL A 81 18.85 3.90 0.97
C VAL A 81 18.81 4.53 -0.42
N TYR A 82 18.17 3.84 -1.35
CA TYR A 82 17.85 4.34 -2.67
C TYR A 82 16.45 4.91 -2.65
N VAL A 83 16.28 6.08 -3.24
CA VAL A 83 14.98 6.71 -3.42
C VAL A 83 14.73 7.05 -4.88
N ASP A 84 13.50 6.80 -5.34
CA ASP A 84 13.09 7.02 -6.71
C ASP A 84 11.60 7.40 -6.82
N GLY A 85 11.21 8.07 -7.90
CA GLY A 85 9.86 8.49 -8.22
C GLY A 85 9.35 7.87 -9.52
N ILE A 86 8.42 6.91 -9.44
CA ILE A 86 7.82 6.28 -10.62
C ILE A 86 6.54 6.99 -11.02
N HIS A 87 6.55 7.64 -12.19
CA HIS A 87 5.36 8.27 -12.75
C HIS A 87 4.36 7.23 -13.29
N LEU A 88 3.17 7.17 -12.68
CA LEU A 88 2.06 6.29 -13.11
C LEU A 88 1.14 6.97 -14.15
N GLY A 89 1.60 8.08 -14.73
CA GLY A 89 0.87 8.93 -15.66
C GLY A 89 1.10 10.41 -15.36
N ARG A 90 0.24 11.28 -15.89
CA ARG A 90 0.41 12.74 -15.78
C ARG A 90 0.09 13.32 -14.39
N LYS A 91 -0.61 12.59 -13.53
CA LYS A 91 -1.18 13.12 -12.26
C LYS A 91 -0.99 12.16 -11.07
N ALA A 92 -0.03 11.25 -11.17
CA ALA A 92 0.29 10.29 -10.12
C ALA A 92 1.77 9.91 -10.19
N VAL A 93 2.46 10.01 -9.07
CA VAL A 93 3.83 9.54 -8.87
C VAL A 93 3.87 8.66 -7.64
N MET A 94 4.51 7.51 -7.75
CA MET A 94 4.82 6.63 -6.63
C MET A 94 6.26 6.86 -6.21
N LEU A 95 6.46 7.47 -5.05
CA LEU A 95 7.77 7.60 -4.44
C LEU A 95 8.09 6.30 -3.71
N ILE A 96 9.30 5.78 -3.87
CA ILE A 96 9.73 4.52 -3.28
C ILE A 96 11.08 4.73 -2.60
N ALA A 97 11.26 4.09 -1.45
CA ALA A 97 12.54 3.96 -0.78
C ALA A 97 12.87 2.47 -0.61
N SER A 98 14.10 2.07 -0.90
CA SER A 98 14.59 0.70 -0.77
C SER A 98 16.02 0.64 -0.25
N ASP A 99 16.39 -0.47 0.40
CA ASP A 99 17.78 -0.88 0.54
C ASP A 99 18.15 -1.88 -0.58
N ASP A 100 19.32 -2.51 -0.48
CA ASP A 100 19.79 -3.49 -1.47
C ASP A 100 18.90 -4.74 -1.61
N ALA A 101 18.02 -5.01 -0.63
CA ALA A 101 17.26 -6.25 -0.55
C ALA A 101 15.73 -6.04 -0.50
N HIS A 102 15.25 -4.90 0.01
CA HIS A 102 13.85 -4.69 0.34
C HIS A 102 13.38 -3.26 0.09
N VAL A 103 12.09 -3.13 -0.22
CA VAL A 103 11.37 -1.85 -0.17
C VAL A 103 11.14 -1.47 1.29
N LEU A 104 11.64 -0.31 1.68
CA LEU A 104 11.51 0.26 3.02
C LEU A 104 10.21 1.07 3.18
N GLY A 105 9.77 1.71 2.10
CA GLY A 105 8.56 2.50 2.11
C GLY A 105 8.16 2.98 0.72
N TRP A 106 6.93 3.47 0.63
CA TRP A 106 6.41 4.08 -0.58
C TRP A 106 5.33 5.13 -0.25
N TYR A 107 5.13 6.08 -1.15
CA TYR A 107 4.14 7.13 -1.00
C TYR A 107 3.55 7.53 -2.36
N LEU A 108 2.22 7.38 -2.52
CA LEU A 108 1.52 7.84 -3.71
C LEU A 108 1.19 9.33 -3.59
N ALA A 109 1.66 10.13 -4.53
CA ALA A 109 1.36 11.56 -4.61
C ALA A 109 0.76 11.94 -5.98
N ARG A 110 0.12 13.11 -6.04
CA ARG A 110 -0.40 13.69 -7.29
C ARG A 110 0.70 14.24 -8.19
N THR A 111 1.72 14.81 -7.57
CA THR A 111 2.91 15.36 -8.19
C THR A 111 4.08 15.11 -7.27
N GLU A 112 5.28 15.07 -7.84
CA GLU A 112 6.50 15.01 -7.07
C GLU A 112 6.78 16.38 -6.47
N ASN A 113 6.86 16.45 -5.15
CA ASN A 113 7.17 17.68 -4.42
C ASN A 113 7.77 17.34 -3.05
N SER A 114 8.32 18.35 -2.38
CA SER A 114 9.02 18.17 -1.11
C SER A 114 8.16 17.59 0.01
N ARG A 115 6.86 17.92 0.06
CA ARG A 115 5.94 17.37 1.08
C ARG A 115 5.71 15.87 0.87
N ALA A 116 5.60 15.44 -0.39
CA ALA A 116 5.44 14.02 -0.71
C ALA A 116 6.70 13.24 -0.32
N TRP A 117 7.88 13.75 -0.65
CA TRP A 117 9.16 13.18 -0.23
C TRP A 117 9.29 13.11 1.29
N ALA A 118 8.96 14.19 1.99
CA ALA A 118 8.97 14.22 3.46
C ALA A 118 8.02 13.19 4.09
N SER A 119 6.85 12.98 3.46
CA SER A 119 5.88 11.98 3.95
C SER A 119 6.41 10.54 3.83
N LEU A 120 7.23 10.25 2.82
CA LEU A 120 7.93 8.97 2.69
C LEU A 120 9.07 8.89 3.72
N MET A 121 9.94 9.90 3.74
CA MET A 121 11.14 9.93 4.57
C MET A 121 10.83 9.89 6.07
N GLY A 122 9.80 10.60 6.53
CA GLY A 122 9.39 10.63 7.93
C GLY A 122 8.94 9.27 8.50
N ARG A 123 8.75 8.25 7.63
CA ARG A 123 8.44 6.87 8.06
C ARG A 123 9.68 5.98 8.16
N ILE A 124 10.85 6.47 7.76
CA ILE A 124 12.09 5.71 7.68
C ILE A 124 13.13 6.42 8.54
N ALA A 125 13.74 5.68 9.46
CA ALA A 125 14.86 6.16 10.24
C ALA A 125 15.97 6.61 9.29
N ALA A 126 16.55 7.77 9.58
CA ALA A 126 17.48 8.38 8.66
C ALA A 126 18.68 7.46 8.39
N PRO A 127 19.05 7.26 7.11
CA PRO A 127 20.14 6.37 6.75
C PRO A 127 21.52 7.00 7.00
N GLU A 128 22.60 6.30 6.65
CA GLU A 128 23.94 6.91 6.57
C GLU A 128 24.20 7.55 5.19
N VAL A 129 23.66 6.94 4.14
CA VAL A 129 23.75 7.39 2.74
C VAL A 129 22.38 7.29 2.10
N VAL A 130 21.99 8.33 1.36
CA VAL A 130 20.83 8.28 0.45
C VAL A 130 21.28 8.52 -0.98
N VAL A 131 20.75 7.73 -1.91
CA VAL A 131 21.01 7.82 -3.35
C VAL A 131 19.71 8.15 -4.06
N SER A 132 19.75 9.14 -4.96
CA SER A 132 18.61 9.65 -5.73
C SER A 132 19.12 10.13 -7.09
N ASP A 133 18.22 10.23 -8.07
CA ASP A 133 18.43 10.87 -9.36
C ASP A 133 18.40 12.42 -9.32
N GLY A 134 18.17 13.02 -8.14
CA GLY A 134 18.48 14.44 -7.89
C GLY A 134 17.35 15.44 -8.09
N GLY A 135 16.07 15.03 -8.01
CA GLY A 135 14.93 15.94 -8.15
C GLY A 135 14.86 17.10 -7.13
N ASP A 136 14.47 18.30 -7.59
CA ASP A 136 14.31 19.52 -6.76
C ASP A 136 13.41 19.31 -5.52
N GLY A 137 12.39 18.46 -5.66
CA GLY A 137 11.47 18.12 -4.59
C GLY A 137 12.19 17.40 -3.45
N PHE A 138 13.02 16.41 -3.79
CA PHE A 138 13.77 15.60 -2.84
C PHE A 138 14.82 16.43 -2.09
N ALA A 139 15.61 17.23 -2.82
CA ALA A 139 16.64 18.09 -2.23
C ALA A 139 16.07 19.07 -1.18
N LYS A 140 14.84 19.57 -1.39
CA LYS A 140 14.13 20.40 -0.40
C LYS A 140 13.65 19.60 0.82
N ALA A 141 13.22 18.35 0.65
CA ALA A 141 12.77 17.48 1.74
C ALA A 141 13.93 17.06 2.67
N LEU A 142 15.14 16.86 2.12
CA LEU A 142 16.35 16.59 2.92
C LEU A 142 16.61 17.65 4.00
N LYS A 143 16.28 18.92 3.73
CA LYS A 143 16.42 20.02 4.69
C LYS A 143 15.44 19.95 5.86
N MET A 144 14.35 19.18 5.73
CA MET A 144 13.27 19.12 6.71
C MET A 144 13.39 17.92 7.63
N ASP A 145 13.54 16.70 7.08
CA ASP A 145 13.50 15.47 7.88
C ASP A 145 14.89 14.94 8.22
N TRP A 146 15.70 14.67 7.21
CA TRP A 146 17.02 14.08 7.37
C TRP A 146 18.10 15.17 7.45
N GLN A 147 17.89 16.17 8.32
CA GLN A 147 18.65 17.42 8.34
C GLN A 147 20.17 17.25 8.54
N HIS A 148 20.62 16.16 9.16
CA HIS A 148 22.04 15.85 9.32
C HIS A 148 22.73 15.49 7.99
N PHE A 149 21.99 15.06 6.97
CA PHE A 149 22.52 14.95 5.61
C PHE A 149 22.78 16.31 4.96
N PHE A 150 21.95 17.31 5.26
CA PHE A 150 22.06 18.61 4.62
C PHE A 150 23.35 19.37 4.99
N ARG A 151 23.86 19.21 6.22
CA ARG A 151 25.17 19.79 6.61
C ARG A 151 26.34 19.14 5.87
N ARG A 152 26.30 17.81 5.69
CA ARG A 152 27.33 17.05 4.94
C ARG A 152 27.30 17.32 3.43
N PHE A 153 26.14 17.66 2.87
CA PHE A 153 25.99 18.10 1.47
C PHE A 153 26.79 19.39 1.18
N GLN A 154 26.83 20.34 2.13
CA GLN A 154 27.52 21.62 1.95
C GLN A 154 29.05 21.55 2.22
N GLU A 155 29.51 20.57 3.00
CA GLU A 155 30.92 20.45 3.43
C GLU A 155 31.84 19.73 2.42
N GLY A 156 31.34 19.36 1.23
CA GLY A 156 32.17 18.77 0.17
C GLY A 156 32.76 17.39 0.51
N GLN A 157 32.26 16.71 1.55
CA GLN A 157 32.63 15.32 1.80
C GLN A 157 31.79 14.38 0.92
N PRO A 158 32.42 13.57 0.07
CA PRO A 158 31.73 12.92 -1.04
C PRO A 158 30.85 11.79 -0.52
N ARG A 159 29.59 11.75 -0.99
CA ARG A 159 28.94 10.60 -1.63
C ARG A 159 27.44 10.84 -1.79
N LEU A 160 27.07 11.92 -2.49
CA LEU A 160 25.96 11.81 -3.43
C LEU A 160 26.59 11.36 -4.73
N VAL A 161 26.41 10.08 -5.02
CA VAL A 161 26.74 9.59 -6.35
C VAL A 161 25.49 9.86 -7.17
N ASP A 162 25.47 11.00 -7.87
CA ASP A 162 24.60 11.16 -9.03
C ASP A 162 25.05 10.08 -10.02
N VAL A 163 24.24 9.03 -10.16
CA VAL A 163 24.42 8.07 -11.23
C VAL A 163 23.61 8.61 -12.41
N GLN A 164 24.32 9.29 -13.32
CA GLN A 164 23.81 9.64 -14.65
C GLN A 164 23.55 8.38 -15.48
#